data_AF-A0A4U8SGW5-F1
#
_entry.id   AF-A0A4U8SGW5-F1
#
_cell.length_a   1.000
_cell.length_b   1.000
_cell.length_c   1.000
_cell.angle_alpha   90.00
_cell.angle_beta   90.00
_cell.angle_gamma   90.00
#
_symmetry.space_group_name_H-M   'P 1'
#
loop_
_entity.id
_entity.type
_entity.pdbx_description
1 polymer ?
#
loop_
_entity_poly.entity_id
_entity_poly.type
_entity_poly.pdbx_seq_one_letter_code
_entity_poly.pdbx_strand_id
1 'polypeptide(L)'
;MINRHKNLKNLIVASRNDAFGSRMLAFISAWYLSKKTRMHFGFIWHPRLKRSPKDTCDLAGVELFSKEFTAKYCYNDILPLKAEFPIFENLESIRNSPTTSFGHYFSWWQPITRSLKNVDMADYRAMCPKIWEEIEFSEKFQQIIDIATKDAIEFGEYDVLHIRCGDCVYTPLATNGIHAVYGKYYPVELLVRIVGTIQTEKLVLISDDDFVLDYIASCYPDKKLYKISEFRKFDEQTCLIIYDIVFASKAKVIYHGASNFLQLSHLIGNTQNVNYTLMLPIKERFELLEGLIDKAFTNNHLKMASYLYLWECGRRIGISESNKISLLEKVAQYTSDELISVFLVLNYLVNNYFDKAEYHLLSIGFLRDKKWKFSKMNYLLEKLENTGSLHLLNLNKNSFPKYPFWFSSLGSATRLFVMQFYCWKLNLKQDGVYDLGVDCDNEILKNHFINSLVLFTNTLNDLLNQEKNSSNIEISNAKFQSILQEKAKLESLTLKQQKRINELDNAKIRIHSHLAYKLGSAMILNSKSLWGYIRMPYVLSYIKESHREEQRKYQEKVAKNPSLKLPKLESYPDYKEAIKEKQCFTYKLGEALIKANNVRGGGRIFAYLRFFQEVRELRKEFREKKK
;
A
#
# COMPACT_ATOMS: atom_id res chain seq x y z
N MET A 1 -39.19 31.45 13.16
CA MET A 1 -37.91 30.73 13.36
C MET A 1 -38.21 29.27 13.69
N ILE A 2 -37.71 28.33 12.88
CA ILE A 2 -37.77 26.89 13.21
C ILE A 2 -36.78 26.68 14.35
N ASN A 3 -37.24 26.12 15.48
CA ASN A 3 -36.35 25.75 16.57
C ASN A 3 -35.45 24.60 16.09
N ARG A 4 -34.15 24.88 15.81
CA ARG A 4 -33.17 23.91 15.25
C ARG A 4 -33.06 22.61 16.06
N HIS A 5 -33.48 22.62 17.33
CA HIS A 5 -33.46 21.44 18.20
C HIS A 5 -34.70 20.53 18.08
N LYS A 6 -35.82 21.00 17.51
CA LYS A 6 -37.11 20.26 17.57
C LYS A 6 -37.32 19.20 16.48
N ASN A 7 -36.60 19.21 15.36
CA ASN A 7 -36.88 18.34 14.20
C ASN A 7 -35.63 17.70 13.55
N LEU A 8 -34.66 17.25 14.36
CA LEU A 8 -33.42 16.65 13.84
C LEU A 8 -33.65 15.37 13.02
N LYS A 9 -34.73 14.62 13.25
CA LYS A 9 -35.03 13.39 12.50
C LYS A 9 -35.37 13.63 11.02
N ASN A 10 -35.99 14.76 10.66
CA ASN A 10 -36.42 15.02 9.27
C ASN A 10 -35.49 16.01 8.56
N LEU A 11 -34.18 15.78 8.66
CA LEU A 11 -33.13 16.67 8.18
C LEU A 11 -32.28 15.98 7.11
N ILE A 12 -31.96 16.69 6.03
CA ILE A 12 -30.91 16.33 5.07
C ILE A 12 -29.75 17.29 5.29
N VAL A 13 -28.59 16.73 5.67
CA VAL A 13 -27.43 17.49 6.14
C VAL A 13 -26.31 17.41 5.13
N ALA A 14 -25.96 18.52 4.49
CA ALA A 14 -24.72 18.62 3.71
C ALA A 14 -23.50 18.62 4.67
N SER A 15 -22.63 17.62 4.58
CA SER A 15 -21.58 17.40 5.59
C SER A 15 -20.18 17.16 5.02
N ARG A 16 -19.97 17.43 3.73
CA ARG A 16 -18.67 17.22 3.10
C ARG A 16 -17.64 18.26 3.57
N ASN A 17 -16.42 17.81 3.85
CA ASN A 17 -15.34 18.66 4.41
C ASN A 17 -14.00 18.58 3.63
N ASP A 18 -14.05 18.59 2.30
CA ASP A 18 -12.85 18.60 1.44
C ASP A 18 -12.73 19.88 0.59
N ALA A 19 -12.59 19.81 -0.74
CA ALA A 19 -12.36 20.97 -1.61
C ALA A 19 -13.64 21.78 -1.84
N PHE A 20 -13.53 23.10 -1.97
CA PHE A 20 -14.68 24.02 -2.06
C PHE A 20 -15.77 23.55 -3.05
N GLY A 21 -15.41 23.26 -4.30
CA GLY A 21 -16.37 22.79 -5.31
C GLY A 21 -17.07 21.48 -4.92
N SER A 22 -16.37 20.54 -4.28
CA SER A 22 -16.96 19.28 -3.82
C SER A 22 -17.93 19.51 -2.64
N ARG A 23 -17.60 20.43 -1.73
CA ARG A 23 -18.47 20.81 -0.62
C ARG A 23 -19.75 21.47 -1.13
N MET A 24 -19.63 22.40 -2.07
CA MET A 24 -20.78 23.09 -2.66
C MET A 24 -21.64 22.16 -3.54
N LEU A 25 -21.05 21.18 -4.25
CA LEU A 25 -21.83 20.15 -4.94
C LEU A 25 -22.66 19.29 -3.97
N ALA A 26 -22.06 18.88 -2.85
CA ALA A 26 -22.79 18.16 -1.79
C ALA A 26 -23.90 19.04 -1.21
N PHE A 27 -23.63 20.32 -1.00
CA PHE A 27 -24.57 21.33 -0.50
C PHE A 27 -25.79 21.47 -1.41
N ILE A 28 -25.59 21.76 -2.70
CA ILE A 28 -26.68 21.90 -3.67
C ILE A 28 -27.46 20.60 -3.82
N SER A 29 -26.77 19.45 -3.84
CA SER A 29 -27.43 18.14 -3.91
C SER A 29 -28.34 17.89 -2.70
N ALA A 30 -27.85 18.17 -1.50
CA ALA A 30 -28.64 18.05 -0.27
C ALA A 30 -29.84 19.00 -0.25
N TRP A 31 -29.68 20.23 -0.73
CA TRP A 31 -30.76 21.21 -0.84
C TRP A 31 -31.81 20.81 -1.89
N TYR A 32 -31.37 20.25 -3.01
CA TYR A 32 -32.26 19.68 -4.02
C TYR A 32 -33.08 18.52 -3.43
N LEU A 33 -32.42 17.60 -2.73
CA LEU A 33 -33.09 16.48 -2.09
C LEU A 33 -34.08 16.92 -1.03
N SER A 34 -33.77 17.94 -0.23
CA SER A 34 -34.68 18.46 0.79
C SER A 34 -35.99 18.96 0.15
N LYS A 35 -35.89 19.69 -0.97
CA LYS A 35 -37.05 20.14 -1.76
C LYS A 35 -37.85 18.96 -2.32
N LYS A 36 -37.18 17.94 -2.87
CA LYS A 36 -37.86 16.77 -3.48
C LYS A 36 -38.48 15.83 -2.47
N THR A 37 -37.90 15.71 -1.28
CA THR A 37 -38.38 14.84 -0.21
C THR A 37 -39.32 15.55 0.76
N ARG A 38 -39.38 16.90 0.71
CA ARG A 38 -40.06 17.77 1.68
C ARG A 38 -39.47 17.67 3.09
N MET A 39 -38.21 17.24 3.21
CA MET A 39 -37.45 17.25 4.45
C MET A 39 -36.80 18.62 4.67
N HIS A 40 -36.39 18.91 5.90
CA HIS A 40 -35.63 20.14 6.19
C HIS A 40 -34.21 20.05 5.64
N PHE A 41 -33.67 21.18 5.20
CA PHE A 41 -32.26 21.30 4.83
C PHE A 41 -31.43 21.76 6.03
N GLY A 42 -30.22 21.23 6.14
CA GLY A 42 -29.18 21.75 7.01
C GLY A 42 -27.80 21.49 6.44
N PHE A 43 -26.78 22.14 7.00
CA PHE A 43 -25.40 21.91 6.62
C PHE A 43 -24.45 22.01 7.82
N ILE A 44 -23.28 21.38 7.66
CA ILE A 44 -22.13 21.51 8.54
C ILE A 44 -21.00 22.11 7.70
N TRP A 45 -20.48 23.24 8.15
CA TRP A 45 -19.37 23.94 7.51
C TRP A 45 -18.23 24.17 8.48
N HIS A 46 -17.39 23.15 8.66
CA HIS A 46 -16.16 23.30 9.44
C HIS A 46 -15.03 23.93 8.63
N PRO A 47 -14.07 24.59 9.31
CA PRO A 47 -12.83 25.03 8.70
C PRO A 47 -12.03 23.81 8.21
N ARG A 48 -11.35 23.97 7.07
CA ARG A 48 -10.40 22.99 6.55
C ARG A 48 -9.04 23.68 6.41
N LEU A 49 -8.05 23.14 7.10
CA LEU A 49 -6.66 23.57 6.99
C LEU A 49 -6.00 23.04 5.71
N LYS A 50 -5.01 23.78 5.21
CA LYS A 50 -4.15 23.35 4.10
C LYS A 50 -3.42 22.04 4.44
N ARG A 51 -3.37 21.12 3.47
CA ARG A 51 -2.56 19.90 3.56
C ARG A 51 -1.11 20.09 3.10
N SER A 52 -0.87 21.13 2.29
CA SER A 52 0.45 21.51 1.81
C SER A 52 0.47 23.02 1.49
N PRO A 53 1.65 23.65 1.32
CA PRO A 53 1.72 25.07 0.92
C PRO A 53 1.02 25.39 -0.40
N LYS A 54 0.91 24.38 -1.29
CA LYS A 54 0.24 24.47 -2.60
C LYS A 54 -1.23 24.00 -2.56
N ASP A 55 -1.75 23.60 -1.40
CA ASP A 55 -3.18 23.30 -1.23
C ASP A 55 -3.97 24.61 -1.28
N THR A 56 -4.72 24.78 -2.37
CA THR A 56 -5.55 25.97 -2.61
C THR A 56 -6.88 25.93 -1.86
N CYS A 57 -7.17 24.85 -1.13
CA CYS A 57 -8.44 24.67 -0.41
C CYS A 57 -8.32 24.98 1.08
N ASP A 58 -7.87 26.18 1.43
CA ASP A 58 -7.94 26.71 2.79
C ASP A 58 -9.27 27.42 3.01
N LEU A 59 -10.06 26.90 3.94
CA LEU A 59 -11.35 27.50 4.32
C LEU A 59 -11.38 27.80 5.83
N ALA A 60 -10.21 27.85 6.47
CA ALA A 60 -10.12 28.20 7.88
C ALA A 60 -10.46 29.68 8.10
N GLY A 61 -11.38 29.95 9.04
CA GLY A 61 -11.79 31.31 9.39
C GLY A 61 -12.64 32.03 8.33
N VAL A 62 -13.10 31.33 7.28
CA VAL A 62 -13.90 31.95 6.23
C VAL A 62 -15.39 31.95 6.59
N GLU A 63 -15.95 33.15 6.81
CA GLU A 63 -17.39 33.37 6.96
C GLU A 63 -18.08 33.45 5.60
N LEU A 64 -18.38 32.29 5.01
CA LEU A 64 -18.91 32.19 3.65
C LEU A 64 -20.37 32.65 3.51
N PHE A 65 -21.20 32.36 4.51
CA PHE A 65 -22.65 32.59 4.48
C PHE A 65 -23.05 33.76 5.39
N SER A 66 -24.21 34.37 5.13
CA SER A 66 -24.79 35.39 6.00
C SER A 66 -25.04 34.84 7.42
N LYS A 67 -25.10 35.74 8.41
CA LYS A 67 -25.37 35.34 9.80
C LYS A 67 -26.77 34.77 9.94
N GLU A 68 -27.73 35.35 9.22
CA GLU A 68 -29.14 34.96 9.17
C GLU A 68 -29.29 33.53 8.60
N PHE A 69 -28.60 33.26 7.50
CA PHE A 69 -28.61 31.95 6.85
C PHE A 69 -27.94 30.87 7.68
N THR A 70 -26.80 31.21 8.28
CA THR A 70 -26.07 30.33 9.20
C THR A 70 -26.95 30.00 10.42
N ALA A 71 -27.61 31.00 11.01
CA ALA A 71 -28.51 30.79 12.13
C ALA A 71 -29.71 29.89 11.80
N LYS A 72 -30.13 29.86 10.53
CA LYS A 72 -31.28 29.07 10.06
C LYS A 72 -30.90 27.63 9.67
N TYR A 73 -29.77 27.44 8.98
CA TYR A 73 -29.46 26.18 8.31
C TYR A 73 -28.14 25.52 8.75
N CYS A 74 -27.26 26.20 9.49
CA CYS A 74 -26.02 25.61 9.96
C CYS A 74 -26.23 24.83 11.27
N TYR A 75 -25.59 23.67 11.40
CA TYR A 75 -25.70 22.76 12.55
C TYR A 75 -24.33 22.40 13.18
N ASN A 76 -23.29 23.21 12.95
CA ASN A 76 -21.92 22.97 13.47
C ASN A 76 -21.85 22.72 14.99
N ASP A 77 -22.75 23.35 15.75
CA ASP A 77 -22.86 23.33 17.21
C ASP A 77 -23.70 22.16 17.75
N ILE A 78 -24.48 21.50 16.89
CA ILE A 78 -25.45 20.47 17.27
C ILE A 78 -25.03 19.09 16.75
N LEU A 79 -24.50 19.04 15.54
CA LEU A 79 -24.25 17.80 14.81
C LEU A 79 -22.76 17.55 14.59
N PRO A 80 -22.28 16.31 14.78
CA PRO A 80 -20.90 15.98 14.46
C PRO A 80 -20.70 15.97 12.95
N LEU A 81 -19.50 16.34 12.52
CA LEU A 81 -19.07 16.14 11.15
C LEU A 81 -18.99 14.64 10.85
N LYS A 82 -19.71 14.19 9.81
CA LYS A 82 -19.65 12.80 9.33
C LYS A 82 -19.55 12.74 7.82
N ALA A 83 -18.63 11.90 7.34
CA ALA A 83 -18.53 11.52 5.95
C ALA A 83 -19.36 10.24 5.73
N GLU A 84 -20.66 10.40 5.51
CA GLU A 84 -21.55 9.29 5.16
C GLU A 84 -21.92 9.39 3.68
N PHE A 85 -21.80 8.26 2.97
CA PHE A 85 -22.27 8.14 1.61
C PHE A 85 -23.71 7.62 1.64
N PRO A 86 -24.66 8.29 0.99
CA PRO A 86 -26.03 7.83 0.97
C PRO A 86 -26.11 6.50 0.21
N ILE A 87 -26.53 5.43 0.89
CA ILE A 87 -26.85 4.13 0.28
C ILE A 87 -28.34 4.10 -0.07
N PHE A 88 -28.83 5.17 -0.70
CA PHE A 88 -30.22 5.23 -1.13
C PHE A 88 -30.30 4.84 -2.60
N GLU A 89 -31.32 4.07 -2.97
CA GLU A 89 -31.50 3.69 -4.37
C GLU A 89 -32.24 4.77 -5.15
N ASN A 90 -33.19 5.46 -4.53
CA ASN A 90 -34.09 6.43 -5.17
C ASN A 90 -34.71 7.41 -4.15
N LEU A 91 -35.47 8.41 -4.61
CA LEU A 91 -36.10 9.42 -3.75
C LEU A 91 -37.09 8.84 -2.72
N GLU A 92 -37.79 7.77 -3.07
CA GLU A 92 -38.76 7.13 -2.17
C GLU A 92 -38.06 6.40 -1.02
N SER A 93 -36.93 5.75 -1.31
CA SER A 93 -36.10 5.13 -0.29
C SER A 93 -35.58 6.14 0.74
N ILE A 94 -35.33 7.39 0.34
CA ILE A 94 -34.96 8.47 1.27
C ILE A 94 -36.16 8.84 2.14
N ARG A 95 -37.34 9.04 1.56
CA ARG A 95 -38.56 9.42 2.31
C ARG A 95 -38.98 8.36 3.33
N ASN A 96 -38.81 7.08 2.98
CA ASN A 96 -39.27 5.95 3.79
C ASN A 96 -38.17 5.36 4.68
N SER A 97 -36.92 5.82 4.55
CA SER A 97 -35.83 5.33 5.39
C SER A 97 -36.08 5.73 6.84
N PRO A 98 -35.84 4.83 7.82
CA PRO A 98 -35.72 5.26 9.20
C PRO A 98 -34.60 6.29 9.28
N THR A 99 -34.93 7.47 9.80
CA THR A 99 -33.94 8.53 9.99
C THR A 99 -33.09 8.19 11.21
N THR A 100 -31.79 8.49 11.13
CA THR A 100 -30.93 8.38 12.32
C THR A 100 -31.44 9.35 13.40
N SER A 101 -30.83 9.35 14.59
CA SER A 101 -31.14 10.37 15.62
C SER A 101 -31.08 11.82 15.10
N PHE A 102 -30.40 12.06 13.97
CA PHE A 102 -30.11 13.37 13.41
C PHE A 102 -30.50 13.56 11.92
N GLY A 103 -31.16 12.60 11.28
CA GLY A 103 -31.52 12.67 9.86
C GLY A 103 -30.51 11.97 8.93
N HIS A 104 -30.39 12.46 7.69
CA HIS A 104 -29.56 11.88 6.63
C HIS A 104 -28.37 12.78 6.31
N TYR A 105 -27.15 12.26 6.50
CA TYR A 105 -25.93 12.94 6.09
C TYR A 105 -25.68 12.73 4.60
N PHE A 106 -25.31 13.82 3.93
CA PHE A 106 -25.04 13.84 2.51
C PHE A 106 -23.64 14.40 2.27
N SER A 107 -22.69 13.52 1.94
CA SER A 107 -21.32 13.89 1.66
C SER A 107 -20.86 13.55 0.24
N TRP A 108 -21.76 13.20 -0.69
CA TRP A 108 -21.39 12.85 -2.07
C TRP A 108 -20.88 14.06 -2.86
N TRP A 109 -19.80 13.88 -3.63
CA TRP A 109 -19.10 14.98 -4.32
C TRP A 109 -19.42 15.14 -5.79
N GLN A 110 -20.26 14.26 -6.33
CA GLN A 110 -20.71 14.32 -7.72
C GLN A 110 -22.19 14.68 -7.74
N PRO A 111 -22.74 15.08 -8.90
CA PRO A 111 -24.17 15.27 -9.06
C PRO A 111 -24.94 14.06 -8.55
N ILE A 112 -26.02 14.32 -7.82
CA ILE A 112 -26.85 13.30 -7.18
C ILE A 112 -27.38 12.24 -8.17
N THR A 113 -27.56 12.62 -9.43
CA THR A 113 -28.06 11.78 -10.51
C THR A 113 -27.13 10.62 -10.86
N ARG A 114 -25.87 10.65 -10.43
CA ARG A 114 -24.94 9.52 -10.59
C ARG A 114 -25.09 8.45 -9.50
N SER A 115 -25.66 8.82 -8.35
CA SER A 115 -25.81 7.92 -7.19
C SER A 115 -27.24 7.46 -6.97
N LEU A 116 -28.24 8.27 -7.29
CA LEU A 116 -29.66 7.92 -7.13
C LEU A 116 -30.31 7.58 -8.47
N LYS A 117 -30.97 6.42 -8.53
CA LYS A 117 -31.85 6.05 -9.64
C LYS A 117 -33.10 6.95 -9.60
N ASN A 118 -33.69 7.18 -10.77
CA ASN A 118 -34.94 7.90 -10.96
C ASN A 118 -34.93 9.38 -10.51
N VAL A 119 -33.74 9.99 -10.38
CA VAL A 119 -33.61 11.45 -10.34
C VAL A 119 -33.36 11.93 -11.77
N ASP A 120 -34.29 12.72 -12.29
CA ASP A 120 -34.15 13.30 -13.63
C ASP A 120 -33.03 14.35 -13.66
N MET A 121 -32.11 14.19 -14.60
CA MET A 121 -30.98 15.10 -14.80
C MET A 121 -31.43 16.46 -15.30
N ALA A 122 -32.49 16.53 -16.12
CA ALA A 122 -32.99 17.80 -16.61
C ALA A 122 -33.60 18.62 -15.46
N ASP A 123 -34.46 18.00 -14.64
CA ASP A 123 -35.00 18.61 -13.42
C ASP A 123 -33.90 19.01 -12.42
N TYR A 124 -32.91 18.15 -12.16
CA TYR A 124 -31.79 18.49 -11.28
C TYR A 124 -31.01 19.71 -11.78
N ARG A 125 -30.67 19.74 -13.07
CA ARG A 125 -29.98 20.88 -13.70
C ARG A 125 -30.81 22.16 -13.64
N ALA A 126 -32.12 22.09 -13.89
CA ALA A 126 -33.00 23.25 -13.85
C ALA A 126 -33.16 23.84 -12.43
N MET A 127 -32.96 23.03 -11.39
CA MET A 127 -33.08 23.46 -10.00
C MET A 127 -31.77 24.04 -9.43
N CYS A 128 -30.60 23.62 -9.94
CA CYS A 128 -29.30 24.05 -9.40
C CYS A 128 -29.08 25.58 -9.41
N PRO A 129 -29.38 26.33 -10.49
CA PRO A 129 -29.27 27.79 -10.49
C PRO A 129 -30.19 28.44 -9.45
N LYS A 130 -31.42 27.96 -9.32
CA LYS A 130 -32.39 28.47 -8.33
C LYS A 130 -31.92 28.25 -6.90
N ILE A 131 -31.36 27.06 -6.63
CA ILE A 131 -30.76 26.75 -5.33
C ILE A 131 -29.58 27.69 -5.07
N TRP A 132 -28.73 27.93 -6.06
CA TRP A 132 -27.59 28.83 -5.91
C TRP A 132 -28.03 30.26 -5.55
N GLU A 133 -29.09 30.77 -6.19
CA GLU A 133 -29.69 32.08 -5.87
C GLU A 133 -30.33 32.14 -4.47
N GLU A 134 -30.81 31.01 -3.95
CA GLU A 134 -31.35 30.92 -2.57
C GLU A 134 -30.27 30.91 -1.49
N ILE A 135 -28.99 30.72 -1.84
CA ILE A 135 -27.89 30.74 -0.88
C ILE A 135 -27.57 32.19 -0.53
N GLU A 136 -27.76 32.55 0.74
CA GLU A 136 -27.38 33.87 1.24
C GLU A 136 -25.89 33.85 1.63
N PHE A 137 -25.06 34.32 0.72
CA PHE A 137 -23.63 34.54 0.98
C PHE A 137 -23.43 35.74 1.92
N SER A 138 -22.29 35.78 2.62
CA SER A 138 -21.91 36.98 3.36
C SER A 138 -21.69 38.16 2.40
N GLU A 139 -21.83 39.39 2.88
CA GLU A 139 -21.76 40.60 2.06
C GLU A 139 -20.51 40.62 1.16
N LYS A 140 -19.36 40.26 1.72
CA LYS A 140 -18.10 40.12 0.99
C LYS A 140 -18.22 39.18 -0.21
N PHE A 141 -18.72 37.96 0.00
CA PHE A 141 -18.78 36.97 -1.08
C PHE A 141 -19.91 37.26 -2.07
N GLN A 142 -20.99 37.89 -1.63
CA GLN A 142 -22.02 38.39 -2.54
C GLN A 142 -21.45 39.44 -3.50
N GLN A 143 -20.64 40.39 -2.99
CA GLN A 143 -19.93 41.35 -3.85
C GLN A 143 -19.01 40.68 -4.87
N ILE A 144 -18.29 39.61 -4.49
CA ILE A 144 -17.46 38.84 -5.43
C ILE A 144 -18.31 38.18 -6.52
N ILE A 145 -19.46 37.59 -6.16
CA ILE A 145 -20.40 36.97 -7.11
C ILE A 145 -20.93 38.01 -8.09
N ASP A 146 -21.28 39.19 -7.60
CA ASP A 146 -21.82 40.29 -8.42
C ASP A 146 -20.76 40.83 -9.39
N ILE A 147 -19.52 41.02 -8.92
CA ILE A 147 -18.39 41.45 -9.75
C ILE A 147 -18.08 40.42 -10.82
N ALA A 148 -17.98 39.13 -10.47
CA ALA A 148 -17.73 38.05 -11.43
C ALA A 148 -18.82 37.94 -12.49
N THR A 149 -20.08 38.12 -12.08
CA THR A 149 -21.23 38.13 -13.00
C THR A 149 -21.16 39.31 -13.95
N LYS A 150 -20.87 40.52 -13.43
CA LYS A 150 -20.73 41.73 -14.23
C LYS A 150 -19.60 41.62 -15.24
N ASP A 151 -18.40 41.23 -14.78
CA ASP A 151 -17.21 41.10 -15.62
C ASP A 151 -17.45 40.08 -16.76
N ALA A 152 -18.13 38.96 -16.46
CA ALA A 152 -18.52 37.98 -17.47
C ALA A 152 -19.51 38.53 -18.52
N ILE A 153 -20.53 39.28 -18.08
CA ILE A 153 -21.54 39.89 -18.98
C ILE A 153 -20.88 40.93 -19.89
N GLU A 154 -20.03 41.80 -19.33
CA GLU A 154 -19.31 42.84 -20.08
C GLU A 154 -18.33 42.24 -21.09
N PHE A 155 -17.76 41.06 -20.80
CA PHE A 155 -16.83 40.36 -21.69
C PHE A 155 -17.52 39.75 -22.93
N GLY A 156 -18.83 39.46 -22.85
CA GLY A 156 -19.65 38.97 -23.95
C GLY A 156 -19.74 37.44 -24.05
N GLU A 157 -19.83 36.89 -25.25
CA GLU A 157 -19.83 35.43 -25.47
C GLU A 157 -18.40 34.87 -25.48
N TYR A 158 -18.17 33.80 -24.72
CA TYR A 158 -16.88 33.11 -24.62
C TYR A 158 -17.05 31.66 -24.17
N ASP A 159 -16.01 30.87 -24.41
CA ASP A 159 -15.83 29.54 -23.83
C ASP A 159 -14.73 29.53 -22.78
N VAL A 160 -14.74 28.51 -21.93
CA VAL A 160 -13.76 28.33 -20.86
C VAL A 160 -13.05 27.00 -21.03
N LEU A 161 -11.72 26.99 -20.93
CA LEU A 161 -10.91 25.79 -20.73
C LEU A 161 -10.28 25.82 -19.34
N HIS A 162 -10.66 24.89 -18.48
CA HIS A 162 -10.03 24.73 -17.18
C HIS A 162 -8.97 23.64 -17.17
N ILE A 163 -7.81 23.97 -16.62
CA ILE A 163 -6.63 23.13 -16.55
C ILE A 163 -6.30 22.89 -15.07
N ARG A 164 -6.20 21.61 -14.68
CA ARG A 164 -5.83 21.22 -13.30
C ARG A 164 -4.35 20.87 -13.25
N CYS A 165 -3.53 21.71 -12.62
CA CYS A 165 -2.09 21.43 -12.44
C CYS A 165 -1.63 21.49 -10.97
N GLY A 166 -1.97 22.52 -10.20
CA GLY A 166 -1.30 22.89 -8.95
C GLY A 166 -1.04 21.75 -7.96
N ASP A 167 -1.99 21.46 -7.06
CA ASP A 167 -1.75 20.48 -5.99
C ASP A 167 -1.51 19.04 -6.51
N CYS A 168 -2.00 18.69 -7.70
CA CYS A 168 -1.85 17.36 -8.27
C CYS A 168 -0.45 17.11 -8.85
N VAL A 169 0.27 18.15 -9.28
CA VAL A 169 1.62 18.04 -9.85
C VAL A 169 2.70 18.44 -8.85
N TYR A 170 2.48 19.51 -8.08
CA TYR A 170 3.53 20.12 -7.24
C TYR A 170 3.53 19.67 -5.78
N THR A 171 2.48 18.98 -5.31
CA THR A 171 2.50 18.42 -3.94
C THR A 171 3.27 17.10 -3.94
N PRO A 172 4.11 16.84 -2.91
CA PRO A 172 4.80 15.54 -2.79
C PRO A 172 3.82 14.37 -2.90
N LEU A 173 4.20 13.36 -3.67
CA LEU A 173 3.37 12.19 -3.96
C LEU A 173 3.14 11.36 -2.70
N ALA A 174 4.05 11.40 -1.73
CA ALA A 174 3.82 10.87 -0.39
C ALA A 174 2.55 11.43 0.30
N THR A 175 2.10 12.63 -0.09
CA THR A 175 0.88 13.27 0.44
C THR A 175 -0.36 12.87 -0.36
N ASN A 176 -0.31 13.00 -1.69
CA ASN A 176 -1.48 12.88 -2.57
C ASN A 176 -1.62 11.51 -3.25
N GLY A 177 -0.57 10.69 -3.26
CA GLY A 177 -0.48 9.43 -3.98
C GLY A 177 -0.19 9.60 -5.47
N ILE A 178 0.37 8.55 -6.08
CA ILE A 178 0.74 8.54 -7.52
C ILE A 178 -0.51 8.73 -8.41
N HIS A 179 -1.64 8.15 -8.01
CA HIS A 179 -2.91 8.25 -8.74
C HIS A 179 -3.51 9.65 -8.83
N ALA A 180 -3.17 10.55 -7.89
CA ALA A 180 -3.65 11.92 -7.94
C ALA A 180 -3.11 12.67 -9.15
N VAL A 181 -1.92 12.29 -9.65
CA VAL A 181 -1.33 12.84 -10.86
C VAL A 181 -2.15 12.37 -12.06
N TYR A 182 -2.04 11.11 -12.49
CA TYR A 182 -2.68 10.65 -13.73
C TYR A 182 -4.23 10.66 -13.68
N GLY A 183 -4.83 10.71 -12.49
CA GLY A 183 -6.28 10.78 -12.32
C GLY A 183 -6.88 12.19 -12.43
N LYS A 184 -6.08 13.25 -12.25
CA LYS A 184 -6.55 14.65 -12.25
C LYS A 184 -5.78 15.56 -13.20
N TYR A 185 -4.48 15.35 -13.34
CA TYR A 185 -3.63 16.04 -14.30
C TYR A 185 -3.91 15.53 -15.71
N TYR A 186 -3.94 16.46 -16.66
CA TYR A 186 -3.96 16.16 -18.08
C TYR A 186 -2.76 16.85 -18.72
N PRO A 187 -1.88 16.12 -19.42
CA PRO A 187 -0.62 16.66 -19.94
C PRO A 187 -0.81 17.94 -20.76
N VAL A 188 0.02 18.96 -20.46
CA VAL A 188 0.01 20.25 -21.16
C VAL A 188 0.24 20.06 -22.66
N GLU A 189 1.06 19.08 -23.03
CA GLU A 189 1.32 18.70 -24.42
C GLU A 189 0.04 18.31 -25.18
N LEU A 190 -0.86 17.60 -24.50
CA LEU A 190 -2.16 17.23 -25.06
C LEU A 190 -3.15 18.40 -24.98
N LEU A 191 -3.08 19.24 -23.96
CA LEU A 191 -3.94 20.43 -23.83
C LEU A 191 -3.72 21.43 -24.96
N VAL A 192 -2.47 21.66 -25.36
CA VAL A 192 -2.15 22.50 -26.55
C VAL A 192 -2.93 21.98 -27.75
N ARG A 193 -2.92 20.66 -28.01
CA ARG A 193 -3.69 20.09 -29.12
C ARG A 193 -5.20 20.29 -28.97
N ILE A 194 -5.75 20.13 -27.77
CA ILE A 194 -7.18 20.39 -27.49
C ILE A 194 -7.53 21.85 -27.77
N VAL A 195 -6.69 22.80 -27.37
CA VAL A 195 -6.91 24.24 -27.66
C VAL A 195 -6.98 24.48 -29.17
N GLY A 196 -6.15 23.78 -29.96
CA GLY A 196 -6.19 23.85 -31.42
C GLY A 196 -7.48 23.32 -32.06
N THR A 197 -8.24 22.44 -31.40
CA THR A 197 -9.49 21.88 -31.94
C THR A 197 -10.74 22.67 -31.54
N ILE A 198 -10.68 23.46 -30.47
CA ILE A 198 -11.80 24.29 -29.99
C ILE A 198 -12.08 25.41 -30.99
N GLN A 199 -13.29 25.43 -31.55
CA GLN A 199 -13.75 26.48 -32.48
C GLN A 199 -14.57 27.51 -31.71
N THR A 200 -13.92 28.59 -31.28
CA THR A 200 -14.54 29.67 -30.51
C THR A 200 -13.83 30.99 -30.78
N GLU A 201 -14.56 32.11 -30.70
CA GLU A 201 -13.98 33.43 -30.92
C GLU A 201 -13.09 33.85 -29.75
N LYS A 202 -13.54 33.63 -28.50
CA LYS A 202 -12.83 33.98 -27.27
C LYS A 202 -12.76 32.76 -26.36
N LEU A 203 -11.55 32.36 -25.98
CA LEU A 203 -11.34 31.25 -25.04
C LEU A 203 -10.64 31.76 -23.79
N VAL A 204 -11.27 31.58 -22.64
CA VAL A 204 -10.71 31.92 -21.33
C VAL A 204 -10.06 30.68 -20.73
N LEU A 205 -8.77 30.80 -20.39
CA LEU A 205 -7.99 29.75 -19.75
C LEU A 205 -8.01 29.94 -18.23
N ILE A 206 -8.42 28.89 -17.51
CA ILE A 206 -8.48 28.87 -16.05
C ILE A 206 -7.51 27.80 -15.54
N SER A 207 -6.54 28.19 -14.72
CA SER A 207 -5.62 27.28 -14.05
C SER A 207 -5.20 27.88 -12.71
N ASP A 208 -4.69 27.03 -11.83
CA ASP A 208 -3.95 27.43 -10.64
C ASP A 208 -2.43 27.53 -10.88
N ASP A 209 -2.01 27.48 -12.15
CA ASP A 209 -0.63 27.58 -12.60
C ASP A 209 -0.54 28.51 -13.83
N ASP A 210 -0.13 29.77 -13.61
CA ASP A 210 0.01 30.78 -14.66
C ASP A 210 1.09 30.41 -15.70
N PHE A 211 2.13 29.67 -15.32
CA PHE A 211 3.16 29.22 -16.28
C PHE A 211 2.55 28.35 -17.38
N VAL A 212 1.62 27.48 -17.02
CA VAL A 212 0.91 26.63 -17.99
C VAL A 212 -0.02 27.46 -18.89
N LEU A 213 -0.65 28.49 -18.33
CA LEU A 213 -1.49 29.40 -19.10
C LEU A 213 -0.67 30.18 -20.13
N ASP A 214 0.46 30.74 -19.71
CA ASP A 214 1.38 31.49 -20.57
C ASP A 214 1.95 30.62 -21.68
N TYR A 215 2.36 29.38 -21.36
CA TYR A 215 2.85 28.45 -22.36
C TYR A 215 1.79 28.14 -23.44
N ILE A 216 0.57 27.79 -23.03
CA ILE A 216 -0.52 27.51 -23.97
C ILE A 216 -0.85 28.73 -24.82
N ALA A 217 -0.91 29.92 -24.22
CA ALA A 217 -1.14 31.17 -24.94
C ALA A 217 -0.05 31.42 -26.00
N SER A 218 1.22 31.18 -25.67
CA SER A 218 2.36 31.35 -26.58
C SER A 218 2.32 30.42 -27.80
N CYS A 219 1.68 29.24 -27.69
CA CYS A 219 1.53 28.31 -28.81
C CYS A 219 0.49 28.77 -29.85
N TYR A 220 -0.34 29.77 -29.53
CA TYR A 220 -1.43 30.24 -30.40
C TYR A 220 -1.52 31.77 -30.39
N PRO A 221 -0.50 32.49 -30.89
CA PRO A 221 -0.46 33.96 -30.83
C PRO A 221 -1.61 34.63 -31.58
N ASP A 222 -2.15 33.98 -32.62
CA ASP A 222 -3.24 34.51 -33.45
C ASP A 222 -4.63 34.19 -32.90
N LYS A 223 -4.73 33.36 -31.85
CA LYS A 223 -6.01 32.99 -31.23
C LYS A 223 -6.29 33.93 -30.06
N LYS A 224 -7.54 34.41 -29.92
CA LYS A 224 -7.94 35.25 -28.78
C LYS A 224 -8.07 34.40 -27.52
N LEU A 225 -6.94 34.19 -26.85
CA LEU A 225 -6.82 33.50 -25.58
C LEU A 225 -6.69 34.53 -24.46
N TYR A 226 -7.45 34.33 -23.39
CA TYR A 226 -7.45 35.22 -22.23
C TYR A 226 -7.19 34.40 -20.98
N LYS A 227 -6.36 34.89 -20.06
CA LYS A 227 -6.16 34.23 -18.78
C LYS A 227 -7.17 34.76 -17.77
N ILE A 228 -7.71 33.89 -16.94
CA ILE A 228 -8.60 34.33 -15.85
C ILE A 228 -7.91 35.30 -14.88
N SER A 229 -6.57 35.22 -14.75
CA SER A 229 -5.76 36.16 -13.97
C SER A 229 -5.82 37.60 -14.47
N GLU A 230 -6.22 37.85 -15.72
CA GLU A 230 -6.43 39.20 -16.26
C GLU A 230 -7.69 39.87 -15.70
N PHE A 231 -8.64 39.09 -15.17
CA PHE A 231 -9.92 39.59 -14.65
C PHE A 231 -9.98 39.63 -13.13
N ARG A 232 -9.14 38.84 -12.44
CA ARG A 232 -9.15 38.73 -10.98
C ARG A 232 -8.67 40.05 -10.35
N LYS A 233 -9.47 40.59 -9.42
CA LYS A 233 -9.20 41.85 -8.69
C LYS A 233 -8.91 41.64 -7.21
N PHE A 234 -8.63 40.40 -6.81
CA PHE A 234 -8.55 39.97 -5.42
C PHE A 234 -7.40 38.98 -5.23
N ASP A 235 -6.81 38.96 -4.04
CA ASP A 235 -5.70 38.04 -3.74
C ASP A 235 -6.13 36.85 -2.85
N GLU A 236 -7.28 36.97 -2.18
CA GLU A 236 -7.74 35.90 -1.29
C GLU A 236 -8.20 34.68 -2.07
N GLN A 237 -7.60 33.53 -1.78
CA GLN A 237 -7.82 32.28 -2.50
C GLN A 237 -9.30 31.88 -2.59
N THR A 238 -10.08 32.05 -1.52
CA THR A 238 -11.52 31.71 -1.54
C THR A 238 -12.31 32.67 -2.43
N CYS A 239 -11.98 33.96 -2.44
CA CYS A 239 -12.55 34.93 -3.36
C CYS A 239 -12.23 34.57 -4.81
N LEU A 240 -10.99 34.19 -5.10
CA LEU A 240 -10.57 33.74 -6.44
C LEU A 240 -11.35 32.51 -6.90
N ILE A 241 -11.50 31.51 -6.03
CA ILE A 241 -12.26 30.29 -6.33
C ILE A 241 -13.73 30.62 -6.67
N ILE A 242 -14.39 31.46 -5.87
CA ILE A 242 -15.78 31.85 -6.10
C ILE A 242 -15.91 32.67 -7.36
N TYR A 243 -15.01 33.65 -7.57
CA TYR A 243 -14.96 34.46 -8.77
C TYR A 243 -14.88 33.60 -10.03
N ASP A 244 -13.89 32.71 -10.09
CA ASP A 244 -13.68 31.81 -11.22
C ASP A 244 -14.88 30.90 -11.47
N ILE A 245 -15.51 30.35 -10.41
CA ILE A 245 -16.69 29.48 -10.53
C ILE A 245 -17.85 30.23 -11.16
N VAL A 246 -18.13 31.45 -10.68
CA VAL A 246 -19.23 32.28 -11.16
C VAL A 246 -18.95 32.80 -12.57
N PHE A 247 -17.74 33.30 -12.83
CA PHE A 247 -17.32 33.73 -14.16
C PHE A 247 -17.44 32.59 -15.18
N ALA A 248 -16.94 31.39 -14.84
CA ALA A 248 -17.08 30.24 -15.73
C ALA A 248 -18.53 29.77 -15.91
N SER A 249 -19.41 30.00 -14.93
CA SER A 249 -20.84 29.65 -15.04
C SER A 249 -21.59 30.47 -16.09
N LYS A 250 -21.04 31.60 -16.53
CA LYS A 250 -21.63 32.44 -17.59
C LYS A 250 -21.10 32.11 -18.99
N ALA A 251 -20.12 31.22 -19.09
CA ALA A 251 -19.57 30.77 -20.37
C ALA A 251 -20.60 29.94 -21.16
N LYS A 252 -20.46 29.95 -22.49
CA LYS A 252 -21.29 29.12 -23.38
C LYS A 252 -20.91 27.65 -23.25
N VAL A 253 -19.63 27.33 -23.41
CA VAL A 253 -19.07 25.98 -23.24
C VAL A 253 -17.97 25.98 -22.19
N ILE A 254 -17.99 24.98 -21.31
CA ILE A 254 -16.91 24.69 -20.36
C ILE A 254 -16.22 23.40 -20.78
N TYR A 255 -14.93 23.49 -21.10
CA TYR A 255 -14.02 22.38 -21.34
C TYR A 255 -13.25 22.08 -20.05
N HIS A 256 -13.38 20.87 -19.51
CA HIS A 256 -12.71 20.52 -18.26
C HIS A 256 -12.34 19.03 -18.17
N GLY A 257 -11.40 18.68 -17.28
CA GLY A 257 -11.03 17.30 -16.98
C GLY A 257 -11.88 16.69 -15.86
N ALA A 258 -11.30 15.92 -14.93
CA ALA A 258 -12.02 15.44 -13.74
C ALA A 258 -12.07 16.52 -12.63
N SER A 259 -12.78 17.63 -12.87
CA SER A 259 -12.85 18.77 -11.93
C SER A 259 -14.26 19.03 -11.39
N ASN A 260 -14.46 18.77 -10.09
CA ASN A 260 -15.70 19.11 -9.38
C ASN A 260 -15.97 20.62 -9.33
N PHE A 261 -14.91 21.44 -9.43
CA PHE A 261 -15.01 22.90 -9.47
C PHE A 261 -15.84 23.38 -10.68
N LEU A 262 -15.56 22.85 -11.87
CA LEU A 262 -16.24 23.27 -13.09
C LEU A 262 -17.55 22.53 -13.28
N GLN A 263 -17.67 21.35 -12.70
CA GLN A 263 -18.96 20.68 -12.60
C GLN A 263 -19.96 21.52 -11.81
N LEU A 264 -19.52 22.25 -10.78
CA LEU A 264 -20.36 23.22 -10.08
C LEU A 264 -20.74 24.40 -11.00
N SER A 265 -19.77 25.05 -11.65
CA SER A 265 -20.01 26.14 -12.60
C SER A 265 -21.03 25.76 -13.68
N HIS A 266 -20.88 24.56 -14.22
CA HIS A 266 -21.80 23.99 -15.21
C HIS A 266 -23.23 23.86 -14.68
N LEU A 267 -23.41 23.38 -13.45
CA LEU A 267 -24.74 23.19 -12.87
C LEU A 267 -25.43 24.51 -12.53
N ILE A 268 -24.70 25.48 -11.98
CA ILE A 268 -25.29 26.78 -11.59
C ILE A 268 -25.48 27.72 -12.80
N GLY A 269 -24.68 27.53 -13.85
CA GLY A 269 -24.76 28.29 -15.10
C GLY A 269 -25.62 27.65 -16.19
N ASN A 270 -25.97 26.37 -16.01
CA ASN A 270 -26.60 25.52 -17.03
C ASN A 270 -25.85 25.51 -18.38
N THR A 271 -24.52 25.61 -18.34
CA THR A 271 -23.67 25.74 -19.54
C THR A 271 -23.60 24.44 -20.34
N GLN A 272 -23.06 24.47 -21.56
CA GLN A 272 -22.62 23.24 -22.22
C GLN A 272 -21.34 22.75 -21.55
N ASN A 273 -21.23 21.44 -21.33
CA ASN A 273 -20.08 20.84 -20.67
C ASN A 273 -19.40 19.79 -21.54
N VAL A 274 -18.10 19.95 -21.75
CA VAL A 274 -17.26 19.05 -22.55
C VAL A 274 -16.11 18.53 -21.70
N ASN A 275 -16.08 17.22 -21.48
CA ASN A 275 -14.94 16.58 -20.85
C ASN A 275 -13.82 16.36 -21.89
N TYR A 276 -12.76 17.17 -21.86
CA TYR A 276 -11.68 17.04 -22.82
C TYR A 276 -10.91 15.72 -22.69
N THR A 277 -10.98 15.04 -21.54
CA THR A 277 -10.38 13.69 -21.39
C THR A 277 -11.18 12.62 -22.13
N LEU A 278 -12.26 12.96 -22.83
CA LEU A 278 -13.00 12.04 -23.70
C LEU A 278 -12.84 12.40 -25.19
N MET A 279 -12.22 13.55 -25.49
CA MET A 279 -12.04 14.01 -26.87
C MET A 279 -10.99 13.20 -27.65
N LEU A 280 -10.08 12.53 -26.95
CA LEU A 280 -9.05 11.65 -27.54
C LEU A 280 -9.18 10.25 -26.95
N PRO A 281 -9.21 9.17 -27.75
CA PRO A 281 -9.07 7.80 -27.25
C PRO A 281 -7.75 7.58 -26.51
N ILE A 282 -7.71 6.64 -25.57
CA ILE A 282 -6.52 6.42 -24.73
C ILE A 282 -5.26 6.02 -25.52
N LYS A 283 -5.43 5.26 -26.61
CA LYS A 283 -4.34 4.86 -27.50
C LYS A 283 -3.75 6.07 -28.23
N GLU A 284 -4.61 6.92 -28.78
CA GLU A 284 -4.18 8.16 -29.44
C GLU A 284 -3.48 9.11 -28.47
N ARG A 285 -3.95 9.22 -27.22
CA ARG A 285 -3.25 9.99 -26.18
C ARG A 285 -1.83 9.49 -25.93
N PHE A 286 -1.63 8.17 -25.90
CA PHE A 286 -0.32 7.57 -25.70
C PHE A 286 0.61 7.94 -26.85
N GLU A 287 0.20 7.66 -28.09
CA GLU A 287 1.00 7.87 -29.30
C GLU A 287 1.36 9.36 -29.50
N LEU A 288 0.38 10.26 -29.31
CA LEU A 288 0.62 11.70 -29.41
C LEU A 288 1.56 12.20 -28.31
N LEU A 289 1.31 11.81 -27.05
CA LEU A 289 2.13 12.27 -25.95
C LEU A 289 3.56 11.76 -26.07
N GLU A 290 3.77 10.49 -26.43
CA GLU A 290 5.10 9.92 -26.66
C GLU A 290 5.90 10.71 -27.71
N GLY A 291 5.25 11.17 -28.80
CA GLY A 291 5.90 11.96 -29.85
C GLY A 291 6.14 13.45 -29.52
N LEU A 292 5.46 13.97 -28.49
CA LEU A 292 5.47 15.39 -28.10
C LEU A 292 6.23 15.66 -26.80
N ILE A 293 6.32 14.66 -25.91
CA ILE A 293 6.74 14.85 -24.52
C ILE A 293 8.14 15.43 -24.40
N ASP A 294 9.08 15.15 -25.30
CA ASP A 294 10.43 15.72 -25.24
C ASP A 294 10.58 17.04 -26.01
N LYS A 295 9.57 17.45 -26.79
CA LYS A 295 9.59 18.68 -27.61
C LYS A 295 8.98 19.88 -26.90
N ALA A 296 8.01 19.65 -26.01
CA ALA A 296 7.31 20.72 -25.32
C ALA A 296 8.21 21.37 -24.24
N PHE A 297 8.13 22.70 -24.12
CA PHE A 297 8.83 23.43 -23.08
C PHE A 297 8.05 23.34 -21.76
N THR A 298 8.47 22.46 -20.84
CA THR A 298 7.84 22.30 -19.52
C THR A 298 8.89 22.09 -18.44
N ASN A 299 8.56 22.46 -17.19
CA ASN A 299 9.45 22.27 -16.04
C ASN A 299 9.51 20.80 -15.58
N ASN A 300 10.46 20.47 -14.69
CA ASN A 300 10.68 19.09 -14.23
C ASN A 300 9.44 18.45 -13.57
N HIS A 301 8.64 19.21 -12.82
CA HIS A 301 7.43 18.67 -12.19
C HIS A 301 6.36 18.30 -13.23
N LEU A 302 6.15 19.15 -14.23
CA LEU A 302 5.24 18.88 -15.34
C LEU A 302 5.74 17.72 -16.20
N LYS A 303 7.05 17.63 -16.48
CA LYS A 303 7.66 16.48 -17.18
C LYS A 303 7.42 15.18 -16.43
N MET A 304 7.71 15.17 -15.14
CA MET A 304 7.45 14.02 -14.27
C MET A 304 5.98 13.59 -14.38
N ALA A 305 5.05 14.54 -14.27
CA ALA A 305 3.61 14.26 -14.34
C ALA A 305 3.17 13.75 -15.73
N SER A 306 3.70 14.31 -16.81
CA SER A 306 3.42 13.88 -18.19
C SER A 306 3.95 12.47 -18.45
N TYR A 307 5.16 12.13 -18.00
CA TYR A 307 5.71 10.78 -18.12
C TYR A 307 4.92 9.77 -17.28
N LEU A 308 4.47 10.15 -16.09
CA LEU A 308 3.65 9.30 -15.24
C LEU A 308 2.24 9.07 -15.84
N TYR A 309 1.66 10.09 -16.48
CA TYR A 309 0.42 9.96 -17.25
C TYR A 309 0.63 9.04 -18.46
N LEU A 310 1.73 9.21 -19.20
CA LEU A 310 2.09 8.36 -20.34
C LEU A 310 2.25 6.90 -19.92
N TRP A 311 2.89 6.64 -18.78
CA TRP A 311 2.99 5.31 -18.17
C TRP A 311 1.61 4.68 -17.89
N GLU A 312 0.68 5.44 -17.30
CA GLU A 312 -0.68 4.93 -17.02
C GLU A 312 -1.45 4.64 -18.32
N CYS A 313 -1.31 5.49 -19.34
CA CYS A 313 -1.85 5.22 -20.67
C CYS A 313 -1.29 3.92 -21.23
N GLY A 314 0.04 3.75 -21.20
CA GLY A 314 0.75 2.55 -21.64
C GLY A 314 0.28 1.28 -20.92
N ARG A 315 0.10 1.37 -19.60
CA ARG A 315 -0.42 0.27 -18.78
C ARG A 315 -1.83 -0.16 -19.20
N ARG A 316 -2.72 0.78 -19.49
CA ARG A 316 -4.11 0.50 -19.90
C ARG A 316 -4.23 -0.05 -21.31
N ILE A 317 -3.38 0.38 -22.24
CA ILE A 317 -3.35 -0.17 -23.61
C ILE A 317 -2.55 -1.47 -23.72
N GLY A 318 -1.82 -1.86 -22.66
CA GLY A 318 -1.12 -3.14 -22.59
C GLY A 318 0.24 -3.16 -23.30
N ILE A 319 1.03 -2.06 -23.25
CA ILE A 319 2.42 -2.09 -23.73
C ILE A 319 3.28 -3.09 -22.93
N SER A 320 4.45 -3.44 -23.43
CA SER A 320 5.36 -4.39 -22.74
C SER A 320 5.82 -3.87 -21.37
N GLU A 321 6.09 -4.78 -20.44
CA GLU A 321 6.61 -4.44 -19.11
C GLU A 321 7.95 -3.67 -19.18
N SER A 322 8.80 -4.00 -20.15
CA SER A 322 10.05 -3.27 -20.40
C SER A 322 9.80 -1.80 -20.72
N ASN A 323 8.78 -1.50 -21.53
CA ASN A 323 8.45 -0.14 -21.92
C ASN A 323 7.81 0.61 -20.75
N LYS A 324 6.95 -0.04 -19.96
CA LYS A 324 6.41 0.53 -18.72
C LYS A 324 7.54 0.94 -17.77
N ILE A 325 8.53 0.07 -17.58
CA ILE A 325 9.66 0.35 -16.70
C ILE A 325 10.53 1.48 -17.24
N SER A 326 10.81 1.51 -18.55
CA SER A 326 11.54 2.62 -19.19
C SER A 326 10.84 3.97 -18.96
N LEU A 327 9.50 4.01 -19.05
CA LEU A 327 8.74 5.22 -18.74
C LEU A 327 8.85 5.62 -17.25
N LEU A 328 8.80 4.67 -16.31
CA LEU A 328 9.01 4.99 -14.89
C LEU A 328 10.44 5.42 -14.57
N GLU A 329 11.44 4.85 -15.25
CA GLU A 329 12.83 5.31 -15.18
C GLU A 329 12.94 6.77 -15.62
N LYS A 330 12.23 7.17 -16.68
CA LYS A 330 12.10 8.58 -17.08
C LYS A 330 11.43 9.44 -16.02
N VAL A 331 10.34 8.98 -15.40
CA VAL A 331 9.69 9.69 -14.28
C VAL A 331 10.71 9.97 -13.17
N ALA A 332 11.51 8.97 -12.78
CA ALA A 332 12.51 9.08 -11.71
C ALA A 332 13.68 10.03 -12.03
N GLN A 333 13.91 10.39 -13.30
CA GLN A 333 14.93 11.39 -13.68
C GLN A 333 14.50 12.82 -13.35
N TYR A 334 13.20 13.08 -13.25
CA TYR A 334 12.65 14.43 -13.04
C TYR A 334 12.20 14.69 -11.59
N THR A 335 12.33 13.71 -10.69
CA THR A 335 11.92 13.86 -9.30
C THR A 335 12.81 13.07 -8.34
N SER A 336 13.02 13.62 -7.15
CA SER A 336 13.62 12.94 -6.00
C SER A 336 12.57 12.39 -5.03
N ASP A 337 11.29 12.36 -5.43
CA ASP A 337 10.21 11.83 -4.59
C ASP A 337 10.39 10.33 -4.34
N GLU A 338 10.64 9.99 -3.08
CA GLU A 338 10.93 8.61 -2.66
C GLU A 338 9.78 7.65 -2.91
N LEU A 339 8.53 8.13 -3.00
CA LEU A 339 7.40 7.27 -3.37
C LEU A 339 7.57 6.71 -4.79
N ILE A 340 8.10 7.51 -5.72
CA ILE A 340 8.44 7.05 -7.08
C ILE A 340 9.60 6.07 -7.04
N SER A 341 10.63 6.32 -6.24
CA SER A 341 11.75 5.39 -6.09
C SER A 341 11.30 4.03 -5.58
N VAL A 342 10.48 4.00 -4.52
CA VAL A 342 9.92 2.75 -3.97
C VAL A 342 9.01 2.07 -5.01
N PHE A 343 8.18 2.84 -5.71
CA PHE A 343 7.31 2.29 -6.75
C PHE A 343 8.09 1.69 -7.92
N LEU A 344 9.16 2.36 -8.38
CA LEU A 344 10.06 1.87 -9.43
C LEU A 344 10.80 0.59 -8.98
N VAL A 345 11.32 0.56 -7.74
CA VAL A 345 11.96 -0.64 -7.17
C VAL A 345 10.99 -1.82 -7.15
N LEU A 346 9.74 -1.61 -6.74
CA LEU A 346 8.73 -2.67 -6.76
C LEU A 346 8.45 -3.17 -8.19
N ASN A 347 8.39 -2.27 -9.18
CA ASN A 347 8.25 -2.66 -10.59
C ASN A 347 9.44 -3.48 -11.09
N TYR A 348 10.68 -3.13 -10.72
CA TYR A 348 11.86 -3.93 -11.03
C TYR A 348 11.77 -5.32 -10.43
N LEU A 349 11.38 -5.42 -9.16
CA LEU A 349 11.29 -6.69 -8.44
C LEU A 349 10.24 -7.62 -9.04
N VAL A 350 9.05 -7.11 -9.36
CA VAL A 350 7.98 -7.90 -10.00
C VAL A 350 8.40 -8.40 -11.39
N ASN A 351 9.26 -7.68 -12.08
CA ASN A 351 9.78 -8.03 -13.40
C ASN A 351 11.17 -8.68 -13.38
N ASN A 352 11.65 -9.13 -12.23
CA ASN A 352 12.94 -9.81 -12.04
C ASN A 352 14.20 -9.01 -12.41
N TYR A 353 14.14 -7.67 -12.42
CA TYR A 353 15.29 -6.79 -12.67
C TYR A 353 16.04 -6.45 -11.37
N PHE A 354 16.63 -7.46 -10.72
CA PHE A 354 17.24 -7.30 -9.39
C PHE A 354 18.43 -6.36 -9.36
N ASP A 355 19.29 -6.37 -10.39
CA ASP A 355 20.46 -5.50 -10.43
C ASP A 355 20.05 -4.03 -10.50
N LYS A 356 18.99 -3.73 -11.26
CA LYS A 356 18.41 -2.38 -11.33
C LYS A 356 17.79 -1.97 -10.00
N ALA A 357 17.10 -2.89 -9.32
CA ALA A 357 16.56 -2.65 -7.98
C ALA A 357 17.67 -2.35 -6.96
N GLU A 358 18.75 -3.15 -6.96
CA GLU A 358 19.91 -2.96 -6.07
C GLU A 358 20.56 -1.60 -6.33
N TYR A 359 20.88 -1.32 -7.59
CA TYR A 359 21.51 -0.07 -7.99
C TYR A 359 20.66 1.14 -7.59
N HIS A 360 19.35 1.10 -7.85
CA HIS A 360 18.46 2.20 -7.52
C HIS A 360 18.29 2.39 -6.01
N LEU A 361 18.20 1.30 -5.23
CA LEU A 361 18.19 1.38 -3.77
C LEU A 361 19.49 1.99 -3.23
N LEU A 362 20.64 1.60 -3.79
CA LEU A 362 21.93 2.18 -3.41
C LEU A 362 22.05 3.66 -3.78
N SER A 363 21.52 4.07 -4.95
CA SER A 363 21.60 5.45 -5.42
C SER A 363 20.77 6.41 -4.57
N ILE A 364 19.59 5.99 -4.10
CA ILE A 364 18.80 6.74 -3.11
C ILE A 364 19.36 6.63 -1.68
N GLY A 365 20.53 6.02 -1.54
CA GLY A 365 21.24 5.89 -0.27
C GLY A 365 20.55 4.96 0.72
N PHE A 366 19.74 3.97 0.28
CA PHE A 366 18.92 3.09 1.12
C PHE A 366 19.70 2.43 2.28
N LEU A 367 21.01 2.22 2.15
CA LEU A 367 21.84 1.63 3.22
C LEU A 367 22.39 2.61 4.27
N ARG A 368 22.39 3.92 4.02
CA ARG A 368 23.11 4.94 4.82
C ARG A 368 22.52 5.34 6.20
N ASP A 369 21.30 4.94 6.56
CA ASP A 369 20.60 5.37 7.79
C ASP A 369 19.49 4.37 8.16
N LYS A 370 19.64 3.65 9.28
CA LYS A 370 18.90 2.40 9.57
C LYS A 370 17.55 2.61 10.26
N LYS A 371 17.32 3.73 10.97
CA LYS A 371 16.13 3.90 11.83
C LYS A 371 15.03 4.74 11.21
N TRP A 372 15.42 5.78 10.47
CA TRP A 372 14.49 6.62 9.72
C TRP A 372 13.85 5.85 8.55
N LYS A 373 14.54 4.85 7.99
CA LYS A 373 14.10 4.14 6.78
C LYS A 373 13.02 3.08 6.98
N PHE A 374 12.97 2.35 8.10
CA PHE A 374 11.91 1.35 8.27
C PHE A 374 10.53 2.02 8.44
N SER A 375 10.44 3.04 9.29
CA SER A 375 9.20 3.81 9.46
C SER A 375 8.82 4.55 8.19
N LYS A 376 9.80 5.15 7.50
CA LYS A 376 9.55 5.84 6.23
C LYS A 376 9.16 4.88 5.11
N MET A 377 9.82 3.72 5.01
CA MET A 377 9.47 2.68 4.04
C MET A 377 8.07 2.14 4.29
N ASN A 378 7.74 1.78 5.54
CA ASN A 378 6.39 1.37 5.89
C ASN A 378 5.36 2.45 5.57
N TYR A 379 5.68 3.71 5.86
CA TYR A 379 4.83 4.84 5.49
C TYR A 379 4.64 4.94 3.96
N LEU A 380 5.71 4.82 3.17
CA LEU A 380 5.62 4.86 1.70
C LEU A 380 4.86 3.66 1.13
N LEU A 381 5.08 2.45 1.66
CA LEU A 381 4.35 1.23 1.26
C LEU A 381 2.87 1.32 1.65
N GLU A 382 2.57 1.79 2.86
CA GLU A 382 1.21 2.06 3.32
C GLU A 382 0.54 3.12 2.44
N LYS A 383 1.28 4.17 2.03
CA LYS A 383 0.76 5.14 1.07
C LYS A 383 0.45 4.49 -0.26
N LEU A 384 1.34 3.68 -0.84
CA LEU A 384 1.07 2.95 -2.09
C LEU A 384 -0.12 1.99 -1.97
N GLU A 385 -0.32 1.37 -0.80
CA GLU A 385 -1.46 0.49 -0.54
C GLU A 385 -2.77 1.27 -0.46
N ASN A 386 -2.82 2.29 0.41
CA ASN A 386 -3.99 3.14 0.62
C ASN A 386 -4.42 3.89 -0.65
N THR A 387 -3.48 4.17 -1.55
CA THR A 387 -3.76 4.81 -2.83
C THR A 387 -4.13 3.83 -3.93
N GLY A 388 -4.19 2.52 -3.64
CA GLY A 388 -4.46 1.46 -4.61
C GLY A 388 -3.32 1.21 -5.60
N SER A 389 -2.18 1.89 -5.45
CA SER A 389 -1.06 1.81 -6.40
C SER A 389 -0.41 0.43 -6.41
N LEU A 390 -0.40 -0.30 -5.30
CA LEU A 390 0.08 -1.69 -5.26
C LEU A 390 -0.78 -2.66 -6.08
N HIS A 391 -2.08 -2.39 -6.24
CA HIS A 391 -2.95 -3.22 -7.07
C HIS A 391 -2.51 -3.17 -8.54
N LEU A 392 -1.89 -2.08 -8.98
CA LEU A 392 -1.36 -1.94 -10.35
C LEU A 392 -0.21 -2.92 -10.65
N LEU A 393 0.44 -3.43 -9.60
CA LEU A 393 1.52 -4.40 -9.69
C LEU A 393 1.02 -5.85 -9.61
N ASN A 394 -0.30 -6.07 -9.52
CA ASN A 394 -0.91 -7.39 -9.29
C ASN A 394 -0.28 -8.14 -8.09
N LEU A 395 0.15 -7.40 -7.07
CA LEU A 395 0.72 -7.95 -5.85
C LEU A 395 -0.37 -8.52 -4.95
N ASN A 396 -0.82 -9.75 -5.19
CA ASN A 396 -1.66 -10.54 -4.29
C ASN A 396 -0.86 -11.05 -3.07
N LYS A 397 -1.54 -11.61 -2.06
CA LYS A 397 -0.90 -12.15 -0.83
C LYS A 397 0.22 -13.18 -1.12
N ASN A 398 0.20 -13.82 -2.28
CA ASN A 398 1.12 -14.85 -2.77
C ASN A 398 2.05 -14.40 -3.94
N SER A 399 2.02 -13.15 -4.38
CA SER A 399 2.71 -12.69 -5.63
C SER A 399 4.21 -12.46 -5.49
N PHE A 400 4.69 -12.20 -4.28
CA PHE A 400 6.12 -12.13 -4.03
C PHE A 400 6.61 -13.57 -3.94
N PRO A 401 7.63 -13.99 -4.71
CA PRO A 401 7.86 -15.38 -5.05
C PRO A 401 7.95 -16.27 -3.82
N LYS A 402 7.22 -17.39 -3.85
CA LYS A 402 7.53 -18.55 -3.02
C LYS A 402 8.99 -18.92 -3.33
N TYR A 403 9.83 -18.92 -2.29
CA TYR A 403 11.12 -19.64 -2.12
C TYR A 403 12.44 -18.84 -1.99
N PRO A 404 13.39 -19.34 -1.17
CA PRO A 404 14.59 -18.65 -0.67
C PRO A 404 15.77 -18.51 -1.66
N PHE A 405 15.75 -19.19 -2.80
CA PHE A 405 16.92 -19.27 -3.71
C PHE A 405 17.27 -17.91 -4.34
N TRP A 406 16.25 -17.10 -4.62
CA TRP A 406 16.40 -15.75 -5.16
C TRP A 406 16.91 -14.79 -4.10
N PHE A 407 16.53 -15.01 -2.83
CA PHE A 407 16.92 -14.16 -1.72
C PHE A 407 18.45 -14.13 -1.56
N SER A 408 19.14 -15.26 -1.79
CA SER A 408 20.61 -15.31 -1.80
C SER A 408 21.26 -14.61 -2.99
N SER A 409 20.59 -14.51 -4.15
CA SER A 409 21.12 -13.84 -5.35
C SER A 409 20.84 -12.34 -5.40
N LEU A 410 19.93 -11.83 -4.56
CA LEU A 410 19.68 -10.40 -4.41
C LEU A 410 20.90 -9.70 -3.80
N GLY A 411 21.18 -8.47 -4.21
CA GLY A 411 22.15 -7.64 -3.51
C GLY A 411 21.70 -7.27 -2.09
N SER A 412 22.61 -6.70 -1.30
CA SER A 412 22.37 -6.39 0.11
C SER A 412 21.19 -5.43 0.31
N ALA A 413 21.08 -4.38 -0.51
CA ALA A 413 20.02 -3.39 -0.39
C ALA A 413 18.66 -4.00 -0.75
N THR A 414 18.62 -4.81 -1.81
CA THR A 414 17.43 -5.45 -2.33
C THR A 414 16.91 -6.52 -1.37
N ARG A 415 17.80 -7.33 -0.78
CA ARG A 415 17.44 -8.27 0.29
C ARG A 415 16.76 -7.55 1.45
N LEU A 416 17.38 -6.48 1.96
CA LEU A 416 16.84 -5.70 3.06
C LEU A 416 15.48 -5.10 2.70
N PHE A 417 15.34 -4.54 1.51
CA PHE A 417 14.08 -3.98 1.01
C PHE A 417 12.98 -5.03 0.94
N VAL A 418 13.25 -6.19 0.32
CA VAL A 418 12.28 -7.29 0.21
C VAL A 418 11.84 -7.77 1.59
N MET A 419 12.77 -7.89 2.54
CA MET A 419 12.42 -8.23 3.92
C MET A 419 11.54 -7.19 4.60
N GLN A 420 11.85 -5.90 4.44
CA GLN A 420 11.03 -4.81 4.97
C GLN A 420 9.63 -4.83 4.36
N PHE A 421 9.53 -5.05 3.04
CA PHE A 421 8.25 -5.20 2.34
C PHE A 421 7.42 -6.37 2.90
N TYR A 422 8.03 -7.53 3.14
CA TYR A 422 7.34 -8.67 3.77
C TYR A 422 6.91 -8.37 5.21
N CYS A 423 7.78 -7.73 6.01
CA CYS A 423 7.43 -7.33 7.37
C CYS A 423 6.22 -6.37 7.37
N TRP A 424 6.26 -5.35 6.52
CA TRP A 424 5.15 -4.42 6.32
C TRP A 424 3.85 -5.16 5.93
N LYS A 425 3.90 -6.03 4.92
CA LYS A 425 2.72 -6.77 4.41
C LYS A 425 2.08 -7.70 5.45
N LEU A 426 2.90 -8.25 6.35
CA LEU A 426 2.44 -9.10 7.45
C LEU A 426 2.05 -8.28 8.70
N ASN A 427 2.04 -6.93 8.60
CA ASN A 427 1.80 -5.99 9.70
C ASN A 427 2.76 -6.14 10.88
N LEU A 428 3.99 -6.52 10.60
CA LEU A 428 4.99 -6.80 11.61
C LEU A 428 5.77 -5.55 11.94
N LYS A 429 5.47 -4.98 13.11
CA LYS A 429 6.20 -3.84 13.64
C LYS A 429 7.60 -4.30 14.05
N GLN A 430 8.60 -3.45 13.80
CA GLN A 430 9.99 -3.72 14.16
C GLN A 430 10.18 -3.88 15.69
N ASP A 431 9.22 -3.38 16.51
CA ASP A 431 9.15 -3.64 17.97
C ASP A 431 8.60 -4.99 18.33
N GLY A 432 8.63 -5.96 17.40
CA GLY A 432 7.68 -7.07 17.35
C GLY A 432 8.15 -8.44 16.80
N VAL A 433 9.45 -8.76 16.74
CA VAL A 433 10.01 -9.95 16.06
C VAL A 433 9.89 -11.33 16.79
N TYR A 434 9.18 -11.44 17.91
CA TYR A 434 8.82 -12.72 18.54
C TYR A 434 7.36 -12.71 18.97
N ASP A 435 6.44 -12.51 18.05
CA ASP A 435 5.33 -13.45 17.94
C ASP A 435 4.50 -13.15 16.72
N LEU A 436 3.94 -14.19 16.12
CA LEU A 436 2.51 -14.18 15.83
C LEU A 436 2.09 -15.58 15.42
N GLY A 437 1.25 -16.16 16.27
CA GLY A 437 0.52 -17.37 16.04
C GLY A 437 -0.91 -17.15 15.54
N VAL A 438 -1.27 -17.37 14.26
CA VAL A 438 -2.62 -17.85 13.89
C VAL A 438 -2.55 -18.96 12.84
N ASP A 439 -3.46 -19.91 12.98
CA ASP A 439 -3.56 -21.19 12.30
C ASP A 439 -4.49 -21.07 11.07
N CYS A 440 -3.95 -21.41 9.91
CA CYS A 440 -4.68 -21.89 8.74
C CYS A 440 -3.71 -22.82 8.02
N ASP A 441 -3.72 -24.11 8.36
CA ASP A 441 -3.02 -25.21 7.66
C ASP A 441 -1.71 -24.82 6.94
N ASN A 442 -0.84 -24.11 7.68
CA ASN A 442 0.45 -23.61 7.21
C ASN A 442 1.36 -23.14 8.38
N GLU A 443 1.49 -23.95 9.43
CA GLU A 443 2.41 -23.74 10.58
C GLU A 443 3.88 -23.50 10.16
N ILE A 444 4.24 -23.94 8.95
CA ILE A 444 5.53 -23.79 8.27
C ILE A 444 5.83 -22.32 7.91
N LEU A 445 4.84 -21.54 7.48
CA LEU A 445 5.01 -20.12 7.09
C LEU A 445 5.40 -19.24 8.29
N LYS A 446 4.98 -19.65 9.48
CA LYS A 446 5.24 -18.98 10.75
C LYS A 446 6.67 -19.24 11.27
N ASN A 447 7.17 -20.47 11.17
CA ASN A 447 8.56 -20.80 11.52
C ASN A 447 9.59 -20.28 10.49
N HIS A 448 9.21 -20.18 9.22
CA HIS A 448 10.07 -19.61 8.18
C HIS A 448 10.31 -18.12 8.36
N PHE A 449 9.26 -17.38 8.70
CA PHE A 449 9.34 -15.96 8.98
C PHE A 449 10.23 -15.65 10.21
N ILE A 450 10.20 -16.51 11.24
CA ILE A 450 11.03 -16.39 12.47
C ILE A 450 12.52 -16.71 12.21
N ASN A 451 12.85 -17.69 11.37
CA ASN A 451 14.25 -17.96 10.99
C ASN A 451 14.84 -16.86 10.07
N SER A 452 14.01 -16.27 9.19
CA SER A 452 14.41 -15.11 8.37
C SER A 452 14.75 -13.89 9.24
N LEU A 453 14.04 -13.69 10.35
CA LEU A 453 14.33 -12.64 11.33
C LEU A 453 15.63 -12.86 12.12
N VAL A 454 15.95 -14.09 12.49
CA VAL A 454 17.18 -14.40 13.25
C VAL A 454 18.44 -14.27 12.37
N LEU A 455 18.38 -14.71 11.11
CA LEU A 455 19.50 -14.58 10.17
C LEU A 455 19.76 -13.10 9.79
N PHE A 456 18.70 -12.31 9.59
CA PHE A 456 18.78 -10.86 9.36
C PHE A 456 19.41 -10.11 10.54
N THR A 457 19.17 -10.57 11.77
CA THR A 457 19.77 -10.02 13.00
C THR A 457 21.28 -10.32 13.10
N ASN A 458 21.74 -11.46 12.58
CA ASN A 458 23.17 -11.81 12.53
C ASN A 458 23.90 -11.12 11.38
N THR A 459 23.27 -11.01 10.20
CA THR A 459 23.83 -10.29 9.05
C THR A 459 23.92 -8.79 9.30
N LEU A 460 22.95 -8.18 10.01
CA LEU A 460 23.07 -6.78 10.47
C LEU A 460 24.19 -6.60 11.50
N ASN A 461 24.45 -7.59 12.36
CA ASN A 461 25.56 -7.57 13.32
C ASN A 461 26.93 -7.67 12.63
N ASP A 462 27.07 -8.50 11.61
CA ASP A 462 28.31 -8.57 10.82
C ASP A 462 28.54 -7.31 9.98
N LEU A 463 27.47 -6.72 9.41
CA LEU A 463 27.54 -5.43 8.70
C LEU A 463 27.91 -4.26 9.64
N LEU A 464 27.38 -4.25 10.87
CA LEU A 464 27.75 -3.29 11.92
C LEU A 464 29.18 -3.51 12.46
N ASN A 465 29.71 -4.73 12.43
CA ASN A 465 31.07 -5.03 12.86
C ASN A 465 32.12 -4.83 11.75
N GLN A 466 31.75 -4.92 10.48
CA GLN A 466 32.60 -4.51 9.35
C GLN A 466 32.61 -2.98 9.17
N GLU A 467 31.49 -2.29 9.41
CA GLU A 467 31.44 -0.82 9.55
C GLU A 467 32.07 -0.32 10.86
N LYS A 468 32.48 -1.15 11.82
CA LYS A 468 33.32 -0.68 12.95
C LYS A 468 34.75 -0.33 12.52
N ASN A 469 35.17 -0.74 11.33
CA ASN A 469 36.33 -0.16 10.67
C ASN A 469 35.97 1.11 9.83
N SER A 470 34.72 1.59 9.88
CA SER A 470 34.23 2.86 9.30
C SER A 470 32.79 3.27 9.75
N SER A 471 32.65 3.90 10.94
CA SER A 471 31.55 4.76 11.52
C SER A 471 30.01 4.48 11.35
N ASN A 472 29.30 4.26 12.50
CA ASN A 472 27.89 4.56 12.94
C ASN A 472 26.89 3.41 13.36
N ILE A 473 26.12 3.62 14.49
CA ILE A 473 24.73 3.17 14.88
C ILE A 473 24.56 2.37 16.21
N GLU A 474 23.70 2.87 17.14
CA GLU A 474 23.52 2.32 18.52
C GLU A 474 22.07 2.05 19.01
N ILE A 475 21.00 2.36 18.26
CA ILE A 475 19.62 2.32 18.84
C ILE A 475 18.89 0.99 18.60
N SER A 476 19.42 -0.06 19.23
CA SER A 476 18.79 -1.36 19.51
C SER A 476 17.99 -1.31 20.84
N ASN A 477 17.31 -2.41 21.20
CA ASN A 477 16.95 -2.83 22.57
C ASN A 477 15.54 -2.62 23.13
N ALA A 478 14.91 -1.45 23.18
CA ALA A 478 13.58 -1.36 23.84
C ALA A 478 12.47 -2.07 23.03
N LYS A 479 12.60 -1.95 21.70
CA LYS A 479 11.87 -2.60 20.59
C LYS A 479 11.92 -4.16 20.71
N PHE A 480 12.82 -4.73 21.52
CA PHE A 480 13.10 -6.18 21.63
C PHE A 480 12.34 -6.91 22.77
N GLN A 481 11.76 -6.20 23.74
CA GLN A 481 11.25 -6.83 24.99
C GLN A 481 9.74 -7.12 25.02
N SER A 482 8.89 -6.31 24.39
CA SER A 482 7.41 -6.48 24.41
C SER A 482 6.95 -7.72 23.65
N ILE A 483 7.63 -7.97 22.55
CA ILE A 483 7.71 -9.21 21.81
C ILE A 483 7.72 -10.49 22.68
N LEU A 484 8.57 -10.53 23.71
CA LEU A 484 8.86 -11.78 24.43
C LEU A 484 7.68 -12.25 25.29
N GLN A 485 6.68 -11.41 25.54
CA GLN A 485 5.51 -11.75 26.36
C GLN A 485 4.39 -12.43 25.57
N GLU A 486 4.28 -12.17 24.27
CA GLU A 486 3.27 -12.79 23.41
C GLU A 486 3.63 -14.28 23.21
N LYS A 487 4.94 -14.58 23.04
CA LYS A 487 5.54 -15.93 22.96
C LYS A 487 5.09 -16.90 24.06
N ALA A 488 4.87 -16.40 25.28
CA ALA A 488 4.49 -17.22 26.44
C ALA A 488 3.04 -17.73 26.37
N LYS A 489 2.17 -17.07 25.59
CA LYS A 489 0.75 -17.44 25.47
C LYS A 489 0.55 -18.61 24.50
N LEU A 490 1.36 -18.70 23.45
CA LEU A 490 1.40 -19.79 22.47
C LEU A 490 1.97 -21.10 23.03
N GLU A 491 2.85 -21.03 24.03
CA GLU A 491 3.38 -22.19 24.78
C GLU A 491 2.30 -22.94 25.59
N SER A 492 1.17 -22.28 25.93
CA SER A 492 0.07 -22.91 26.69
C SER A 492 -0.86 -23.80 25.83
N LEU A 493 -0.96 -23.49 24.53
CA LEU A 493 -1.78 -24.24 23.56
C LEU A 493 -1.06 -25.50 23.07
N THR A 494 0.27 -25.46 22.96
CA THR A 494 1.15 -26.61 22.66
C THR A 494 1.10 -27.68 23.75
N LEU A 495 0.86 -27.29 25.01
CA LEU A 495 0.74 -28.20 26.16
C LEU A 495 -0.47 -29.15 26.07
N LYS A 496 -1.58 -28.72 25.44
CA LYS A 496 -2.78 -29.54 25.21
C LYS A 496 -2.59 -30.60 24.13
N GLN A 497 -1.78 -30.30 23.10
CA GLN A 497 -1.38 -31.27 22.07
C GLN A 497 -0.34 -32.27 22.62
N GLN A 498 0.55 -31.83 23.50
CA GLN A 498 1.53 -32.69 24.19
C GLN A 498 0.87 -33.85 24.96
N LYS A 499 -0.32 -33.61 25.53
CA LYS A 499 -1.09 -34.61 26.30
C LYS A 499 -1.60 -35.78 25.44
N ARG A 500 -1.77 -35.56 24.12
CA ARG A 500 -2.21 -36.55 23.13
C ARG A 500 -1.04 -37.35 22.53
N ILE A 501 0.17 -36.79 22.56
CA ILE A 501 1.41 -37.41 22.08
C ILE A 501 1.99 -38.41 23.12
N ASN A 502 1.71 -38.20 24.40
CA ASN A 502 2.17 -39.09 25.48
C ASN A 502 1.51 -40.50 25.46
N GLU A 503 0.53 -40.77 24.59
CA GLU A 503 -0.07 -42.09 24.38
C GLU A 503 0.65 -42.93 23.29
N LEU A 504 1.63 -42.38 22.57
CA LEU A 504 2.26 -42.98 21.36
C LEU A 504 3.72 -43.45 21.53
N ASP A 505 4.29 -43.44 22.73
CA ASP A 505 5.72 -43.74 22.97
C ASP A 505 5.94 -45.25 23.28
N ASN A 506 6.51 -46.02 22.35
CA ASN A 506 6.76 -47.48 22.49
C ASN A 506 8.27 -47.85 22.44
N ALA A 507 8.65 -49.05 22.88
CA ALA A 507 10.04 -49.50 23.01
C ALA A 507 10.80 -49.47 21.68
N LYS A 508 10.12 -49.81 20.57
CA LYS A 508 10.69 -49.81 19.22
C LYS A 508 11.17 -48.42 18.80
N ILE A 509 10.37 -47.39 19.03
CA ILE A 509 10.73 -45.99 18.76
C ILE A 509 11.94 -45.57 19.59
N ARG A 510 12.02 -46.00 20.86
CA ARG A 510 13.18 -45.70 21.73
C ARG A 510 14.46 -46.35 21.24
N ILE A 511 14.40 -47.56 20.69
CA ILE A 511 15.58 -48.24 20.11
C ILE A 511 16.01 -47.58 18.80
N HIS A 512 15.07 -47.16 17.95
CA HIS A 512 15.40 -46.41 16.71
C HIS A 512 15.92 -45.01 16.99
N SER A 513 15.57 -44.44 18.14
CA SER A 513 16.09 -43.15 18.62
C SER A 513 17.49 -43.26 19.25
N HIS A 514 18.02 -44.46 19.44
CA HIS A 514 19.37 -44.68 19.95
C HIS A 514 20.44 -44.22 18.94
N LEU A 515 21.55 -43.66 19.45
CA LEU A 515 22.63 -43.12 18.61
C LEU A 515 23.15 -44.13 17.58
N ALA A 516 23.32 -45.39 17.99
CA ALA A 516 23.80 -46.45 17.09
C ALA A 516 22.87 -46.64 15.88
N TYR A 517 21.55 -46.65 16.09
CA TYR A 517 20.60 -46.79 15.00
C TYR A 517 20.60 -45.56 14.06
N LYS A 518 20.67 -44.35 14.62
CA LYS A 518 20.75 -43.10 13.85
C LYS A 518 22.01 -43.05 12.97
N LEU A 519 23.16 -43.40 13.53
CA LEU A 519 24.44 -43.43 12.80
C LEU A 519 24.46 -44.53 11.72
N GLY A 520 24.00 -45.74 12.07
CA GLY A 520 23.82 -46.85 11.14
C GLY A 520 22.97 -46.52 9.93
N SER A 521 21.80 -45.95 10.18
CA SER A 521 20.86 -45.52 9.14
C SER A 521 21.48 -44.48 8.22
N ALA A 522 22.16 -43.49 8.81
CA ALA A 522 22.84 -42.44 8.06
C ALA A 522 23.96 -42.99 7.18
N MET A 523 24.77 -43.94 7.66
CA MET A 523 25.81 -44.58 6.85
C MET A 523 25.21 -45.34 5.67
N ILE A 524 24.16 -46.13 5.88
CA ILE A 524 23.51 -46.89 4.80
C ILE A 524 22.94 -45.95 3.74
N LEU A 525 22.21 -44.90 4.14
CA LEU A 525 21.62 -43.95 3.20
C LEU A 525 22.67 -43.18 2.40
N ASN A 526 23.76 -42.75 3.05
CA ASN A 526 24.81 -41.97 2.41
C ASN A 526 25.79 -42.82 1.59
N SER A 527 25.89 -44.13 1.86
CA SER A 527 26.77 -45.03 1.11
C SER A 527 26.29 -45.37 -0.33
N LYS A 528 25.13 -44.83 -0.76
CA LYS A 528 24.53 -45.12 -2.06
C LYS A 528 25.03 -44.23 -3.21
N SER A 529 25.79 -43.18 -2.93
CA SER A 529 26.34 -42.28 -3.95
C SER A 529 27.71 -41.73 -3.57
N LEU A 530 28.51 -41.37 -4.58
CA LEU A 530 29.86 -40.82 -4.37
C LEU A 530 29.83 -39.53 -3.54
N TRP A 531 28.90 -38.61 -3.84
CA TRP A 531 28.65 -37.40 -3.06
C TRP A 531 28.13 -37.68 -1.64
N GLY A 532 27.38 -38.77 -1.47
CA GLY A 532 26.93 -39.25 -0.17
C GLY A 532 28.10 -39.68 0.73
N TYR A 533 29.12 -40.34 0.18
CA TYR A 533 30.35 -40.69 0.90
C TYR A 533 31.15 -39.45 1.34
N ILE A 534 31.29 -38.45 0.45
CA ILE A 534 32.03 -37.22 0.75
C ILE A 534 31.38 -36.45 1.91
N ARG A 535 30.04 -36.38 1.96
CA ARG A 535 29.32 -35.69 3.05
C ARG A 535 29.15 -36.53 4.32
N MET A 536 29.41 -37.83 4.27
CA MET A 536 29.14 -38.77 5.36
C MET A 536 29.81 -38.39 6.70
N PRO A 537 31.09 -37.95 6.75
CA PRO A 537 31.72 -37.53 8.00
C PRO A 537 30.98 -36.37 8.69
N TYR A 538 30.47 -35.41 7.93
CA TYR A 538 29.72 -34.26 8.44
C TYR A 538 28.35 -34.66 8.97
N VAL A 539 27.62 -35.52 8.24
CA VAL A 539 26.32 -36.05 8.67
C VAL A 539 26.45 -36.84 9.98
N LEU A 540 27.48 -37.69 10.10
CA LEU A 540 27.73 -38.47 11.31
C LEU A 540 28.14 -37.59 12.50
N SER A 541 28.94 -36.54 12.25
CA SER A 541 29.29 -35.54 13.26
C SER A 541 28.05 -34.79 13.78
N TYR A 542 27.20 -34.32 12.86
CA TYR A 542 25.95 -33.62 13.18
C TYR A 542 24.97 -34.51 13.97
N ILE A 543 24.77 -35.77 13.56
CA ILE A 543 23.89 -36.71 14.27
C ILE A 543 24.39 -36.96 15.70
N LYS A 544 25.71 -37.07 15.89
CA LYS A 544 26.31 -37.26 17.21
C LYS A 544 26.08 -36.04 18.11
N GLU A 545 26.32 -34.83 17.61
CA GLU A 545 26.14 -33.61 18.41
C GLU A 545 24.66 -33.31 18.68
N SER A 546 23.79 -33.48 17.67
CA SER A 546 22.33 -33.35 17.82
C SER A 546 21.78 -34.34 18.85
N HIS A 547 22.21 -35.61 18.80
CA HIS A 547 21.81 -36.58 19.82
C HIS A 547 22.32 -36.23 21.21
N ARG A 548 23.54 -35.68 21.33
CA ARG A 548 24.08 -35.20 22.61
C ARG A 548 23.25 -34.05 23.17
N GLU A 549 22.84 -33.11 22.32
CA GLU A 549 21.92 -32.04 22.71
C GLU A 549 20.53 -32.55 23.08
N GLU A 550 19.97 -33.50 22.33
CA GLU A 550 18.69 -34.15 22.66
C GLU A 550 18.77 -34.77 24.07
N GLN A 551 19.84 -35.52 24.36
CA GLN A 551 20.05 -36.12 25.68
C GLN A 551 20.25 -35.06 26.77
N ARG A 552 20.99 -33.98 26.49
CA ARG A 552 21.18 -32.86 27.43
C ARG A 552 19.85 -32.17 27.73
N LYS A 553 19.08 -31.82 26.70
CA LYS A 553 17.75 -31.20 26.83
C LYS A 553 16.79 -32.13 27.56
N TYR A 554 16.84 -33.43 27.31
CA TYR A 554 16.04 -34.42 28.03
C TYR A 554 16.45 -34.51 29.51
N GLN A 555 17.75 -34.59 29.82
CA GLN A 555 18.25 -34.59 31.20
C GLN A 555 17.90 -33.29 31.94
N GLU A 556 18.01 -32.13 31.28
CA GLU A 556 17.59 -30.84 31.84
C GLU A 556 16.08 -30.80 32.08
N LYS A 557 15.26 -31.40 31.21
CA LYS A 557 13.80 -31.53 31.40
C LYS A 557 13.46 -32.47 32.56
N VAL A 558 14.14 -33.60 32.69
CA VAL A 558 13.96 -34.54 33.81
C VAL A 558 14.48 -33.98 35.13
N ALA A 559 15.56 -33.20 35.11
CA ALA A 559 16.09 -32.52 36.30
C ALA A 559 15.12 -31.45 36.81
N LYS A 560 14.47 -30.72 35.88
CA LYS A 560 13.44 -29.73 36.22
C LYS A 560 12.10 -30.36 36.62
N ASN A 561 11.80 -31.56 36.12
CA ASN A 561 10.62 -32.32 36.51
C ASN A 561 10.88 -33.85 36.48
N PRO A 562 11.15 -34.48 37.65
CA PRO A 562 11.49 -35.90 37.73
C PRO A 562 10.41 -36.85 37.18
N SER A 563 9.14 -36.43 37.13
CA SER A 563 8.03 -37.23 36.58
C SER A 563 8.10 -37.43 35.05
N LEU A 564 8.93 -36.66 34.35
CA LEU A 564 9.16 -36.78 32.91
C LEU A 564 10.19 -37.86 32.57
N LYS A 565 10.74 -38.55 33.57
CA LYS A 565 11.70 -39.61 33.36
C LYS A 565 10.98 -40.78 32.67
N LEU A 566 11.39 -41.05 31.44
CA LEU A 566 10.93 -42.22 30.69
C LEU A 566 11.18 -43.48 31.53
N PRO A 567 10.21 -44.40 31.58
CA PRO A 567 10.38 -45.63 32.32
C PRO A 567 11.46 -46.50 31.67
N LYS A 568 11.89 -47.54 32.40
CA LYS A 568 12.94 -48.45 31.92
C LYS A 568 12.53 -49.08 30.59
N LEU A 569 13.47 -49.37 29.68
CA LEU A 569 13.11 -49.87 28.34
C LEU A 569 12.35 -51.20 28.43
N GLU A 570 12.65 -51.99 29.47
CA GLU A 570 12.03 -53.27 29.80
C GLU A 570 10.56 -53.16 30.25
N SER A 571 10.10 -51.97 30.67
CA SER A 571 8.74 -51.78 31.16
C SER A 571 7.72 -51.51 30.05
N TYR A 572 8.17 -51.40 28.80
CA TYR A 572 7.31 -51.15 27.67
C TYR A 572 6.69 -52.47 27.15
N PRO A 573 5.40 -52.48 26.78
CA PRO A 573 4.72 -53.70 26.35
C PRO A 573 5.39 -54.43 25.16
N ASP A 574 6.00 -53.69 24.24
CA ASP A 574 6.64 -54.19 23.02
C ASP A 574 8.15 -54.50 23.19
N TYR A 575 8.70 -54.43 24.41
CA TYR A 575 10.14 -54.58 24.68
C TYR A 575 10.76 -55.86 24.08
N LYS A 576 10.10 -57.01 24.25
CA LYS A 576 10.60 -58.32 23.77
C LYS A 576 10.75 -58.38 22.25
N GLU A 577 9.94 -57.63 21.52
CA GLU A 577 10.04 -57.52 20.06
C GLU A 577 11.07 -56.46 19.68
N ALA A 578 10.99 -55.29 20.32
CA ALA A 578 11.85 -54.15 20.03
C ALA A 578 13.34 -54.47 20.26
N ILE A 579 13.70 -55.24 21.28
CA ILE A 579 15.11 -55.56 21.57
C ILE A 579 15.80 -56.32 20.42
N LYS A 580 15.04 -57.05 19.60
CA LYS A 580 15.57 -57.74 18.41
C LYS A 580 16.09 -56.76 17.36
N GLU A 581 15.59 -55.52 17.33
CA GLU A 581 16.06 -54.46 16.41
C GLU A 581 17.53 -54.09 16.69
N LYS A 582 18.06 -54.31 17.90
CA LYS A 582 19.50 -54.12 18.18
C LYS A 582 20.38 -55.13 17.43
N GLN A 583 19.81 -56.26 17.01
CA GLN A 583 20.52 -57.25 16.22
C GLN A 583 20.50 -56.95 14.73
N CYS A 584 19.82 -55.91 14.25
CA CYS A 584 19.78 -55.56 12.83
C CYS A 584 21.10 -54.95 12.35
N PHE A 585 21.33 -55.02 11.03
CA PHE A 585 22.57 -54.56 10.40
C PHE A 585 22.82 -53.07 10.67
N THR A 586 21.76 -52.26 10.55
CA THR A 586 21.76 -50.83 10.82
C THR A 586 22.30 -50.53 12.22
N TYR A 587 21.78 -51.20 13.24
CA TYR A 587 22.17 -50.94 14.62
C TYR A 587 23.63 -51.37 14.88
N LYS A 588 24.00 -52.59 14.47
CA LYS A 588 25.38 -53.11 14.62
C LYS A 588 26.43 -52.27 13.89
N LEU A 589 26.09 -51.76 12.70
CA LEU A 589 26.96 -50.88 11.93
C LEU A 589 27.26 -49.57 12.70
N GLY A 590 26.25 -48.98 13.32
CA GLY A 590 26.44 -47.80 14.17
C GLY A 590 27.23 -48.07 15.45
N GLU A 591 27.03 -49.24 16.08
CA GLU A 591 27.83 -49.65 17.25
C GLU A 591 29.31 -49.79 16.92
N ALA A 592 29.64 -50.44 15.80
CA ALA A 592 31.03 -50.58 15.35
C ALA A 592 31.69 -49.21 15.14
N LEU A 593 30.96 -48.22 14.61
CA LEU A 593 31.46 -46.85 14.46
C LEU A 593 31.68 -46.16 15.81
N ILE A 594 30.75 -46.32 16.76
CA ILE A 594 30.89 -45.76 18.11
C ILE A 594 32.13 -46.35 18.81
N LYS A 595 32.34 -47.66 18.68
CA LYS A 595 33.51 -48.37 19.22
C LYS A 595 34.82 -47.81 18.68
N ALA A 596 34.92 -47.59 17.37
CA ALA A 596 36.09 -46.98 16.75
C ALA A 596 36.34 -45.54 17.21
N ASN A 597 35.25 -44.76 17.37
CA ASN A 597 35.31 -43.36 17.83
C ASN A 597 35.72 -43.20 19.30
N ASN A 598 35.62 -44.25 20.12
CA ASN A 598 35.96 -44.21 21.55
C ASN A 598 37.46 -44.46 21.82
N VAL A 599 38.24 -44.89 20.83
CA VAL A 599 39.70 -45.08 20.96
C VAL A 599 40.43 -43.73 20.90
N ARG A 600 41.27 -43.44 21.91
CA ARG A 600 42.03 -42.18 22.03
C ARG A 600 43.51 -42.39 21.68
N GLY A 601 44.18 -41.33 21.23
CA GLY A 601 45.63 -41.34 20.93
C GLY A 601 46.02 -42.00 19.60
N GLY A 602 47.30 -42.38 19.46
CA GLY A 602 47.91 -42.90 18.22
C GLY A 602 47.30 -44.20 17.66
N GLY A 603 46.48 -44.92 18.45
CA GLY A 603 45.77 -46.13 18.03
C GLY A 603 44.51 -45.90 17.19
N ARG A 604 44.09 -44.64 16.99
CA ARG A 604 42.80 -44.31 16.34
C ARG A 604 42.72 -44.74 14.87
N ILE A 605 43.84 -44.66 14.15
CA ILE A 605 43.92 -45.13 12.75
C ILE A 605 43.68 -46.64 12.68
N PHE A 606 44.30 -47.42 13.56
CA PHE A 606 44.10 -48.87 13.63
C PHE A 606 42.67 -49.24 14.03
N ALA A 607 42.01 -48.43 14.88
CA ALA A 607 40.62 -48.62 15.24
C ALA A 607 39.66 -48.43 14.04
N TYR A 608 39.90 -47.44 13.18
CA TYR A 608 39.10 -47.28 11.95
C TYR A 608 39.43 -48.34 10.89
N LEU A 609 40.68 -48.79 10.78
CA LEU A 609 41.03 -49.92 9.92
C LEU A 609 40.28 -51.20 10.33
N ARG A 610 40.26 -51.48 11.64
CA ARG A 610 39.47 -52.59 12.20
C ARG A 610 37.97 -52.39 12.01
N PHE A 611 37.46 -51.16 12.13
CA PHE A 611 36.06 -50.85 11.80
C PHE A 611 35.71 -51.22 10.36
N PHE A 612 36.55 -50.89 9.37
CA PHE A 612 36.28 -51.27 7.99
C PHE A 612 36.32 -52.78 7.77
N GLN A 613 37.15 -53.52 8.52
CA GLN A 613 37.13 -55.00 8.53
C GLN A 613 35.82 -55.53 9.12
N GLU A 614 35.41 -55.02 10.29
CA GLU A 614 34.17 -55.38 10.98
C GLU A 614 32.93 -55.08 10.13
N VAL A 615 32.92 -53.98 9.36
CA VAL A 615 31.86 -53.67 8.38
C VAL A 615 31.78 -54.71 7.26
N ARG A 616 32.93 -55.23 6.78
CA ARG A 616 32.96 -56.28 5.74
C ARG A 616 32.43 -57.60 6.28
N GLU A 617 32.79 -57.97 7.51
CA GLU A 617 32.31 -59.17 8.20
C GLU A 617 30.81 -59.09 8.46
N LEU A 618 30.32 -57.97 9.03
CA LEU A 618 28.89 -57.73 9.22
C LEU A 618 28.13 -57.82 7.89
N ARG A 619 28.67 -57.26 6.80
CA ARG A 619 28.03 -57.36 5.48
C ARG A 619 27.96 -58.80 4.97
N LYS A 620 28.95 -59.65 5.29
CA LYS A 620 28.98 -61.08 4.93
C LYS A 620 27.96 -61.88 5.75
N GLU A 621 27.97 -61.74 7.07
CA GLU A 621 27.03 -62.41 7.98
C GLU A 621 25.56 -62.11 7.64
N PHE A 622 25.24 -60.85 7.33
CA PHE A 622 23.87 -60.47 6.95
C PHE A 622 23.45 -60.94 5.56
N ARG A 623 24.40 -61.19 4.66
CA ARG A 623 24.12 -61.80 3.35
C ARG A 623 23.90 -63.30 3.48
N GLU A 624 24.63 -63.95 4.38
CA GLU A 624 24.50 -65.39 4.66
C GLU A 624 23.22 -65.71 5.44
N LYS A 625 22.77 -64.84 6.36
CA LYS A 625 21.47 -64.97 7.06
C LYS A 625 20.22 -64.67 6.21
N LYS A 626 20.41 -64.13 5.00
CA LYS A 626 19.33 -63.83 4.03
C LYS A 626 19.19 -64.90 2.93
N LYS A 627 20.17 -65.81 2.83
CA LYS A 627 20.08 -67.06 2.08
C LYS A 627 19.50 -68.12 3.01
#